data_AF-A0AAU8V7H9-F1
#
_entry.id   AF-A0AAU8V7H9-F1
#
_cell.length_a   1.000
_cell.length_b   1.000
_cell.length_c   1.000
_cell.angle_alpha   90.00
_cell.angle_beta   90.00
_cell.angle_gamma   90.00
#
_symmetry.space_group_name_H-M   'P 1'
#
loop_
_entity.id
_entity.type
_entity.pdbx_description
1 polymer ?
#
loop_
_entity_poly.entity_id
_entity_poly.type
_entity_poly.pdbx_seq_one_letter_code
_entity_poly.pdbx_strand_id
1 'polypeptide(L)'
;MKLKEAMIAMVLMLVACYIGAGAPPLELLLKPSVVLDGLALKSGTWHYRNREDYAAPASEFLASRFYTLIIATLCAVCGVAVATVRVTWKRLAFLIAVAVALQFVFCYAKMRAFYFPW
;
A
#
# COMPACT_ATOMS: atom_id res chain seq x y z
N MET A 1 10.22 4.97 22.59
CA MET A 1 10.78 5.99 21.68
C MET A 1 10.39 7.36 22.19
N LYS A 2 11.33 8.31 22.21
CA LYS A 2 11.01 9.72 22.47
C LYS A 2 10.33 10.33 21.24
N LEU A 3 9.45 11.32 21.44
CA LEU A 3 8.69 11.96 20.34
C LEU A 3 9.57 12.39 19.15
N LYS A 4 10.77 12.91 19.44
CA LYS A 4 11.75 13.30 18.43
C LYS A 4 12.24 12.13 17.57
N GLU A 5 12.49 10.97 18.17
CA GLU A 5 12.95 9.77 17.45
C GLU A 5 11.85 9.22 16.55
N ALA A 6 10.60 9.24 17.02
CA ALA A 6 9.44 8.83 16.23
C ALA A 6 9.23 9.73 15.02
N MET A 7 9.37 11.04 15.20
CA MET A 7 9.30 12.00 14.10
C MET A 7 10.41 11.77 13.07
N ILE A 8 11.66 11.58 13.50
CA ILE A 8 12.79 11.31 12.59
C ILE A 8 12.54 10.03 11.81
N ALA A 9 12.15 8.94 12.48
CA ALA A 9 11.85 7.67 11.82
C ALA A 9 10.72 7.81 10.80
N MET A 10 9.65 8.53 11.13
CA MET A 10 8.54 8.81 10.20
C MET A 10 9.01 9.58 8.96
N VAL A 11 9.82 10.63 9.14
CA VAL A 11 10.36 11.41 8.02
C VAL A 11 11.25 10.54 7.12
N LEU A 12 12.15 9.74 7.71
CA LEU A 12 13.00 8.83 6.95
C LEU A 12 12.18 7.81 6.14
N MET A 13 11.10 7.29 6.73
CA MET A 13 10.19 6.37 6.04
C MET A 13 9.47 7.04 4.87
N LEU A 14 8.99 8.27 5.05
CA LEU A 14 8.37 9.05 3.98
C LEU A 14 9.36 9.32 2.84
N VAL A 15 10.59 9.70 3.16
CA VAL A 15 11.66 9.91 2.17
C VAL A 15 11.98 8.62 1.43
N ALA A 16 12.08 7.49 2.13
CA ALA A 16 12.32 6.19 1.51
C ALA A 16 11.16 5.78 0.58
N CYS A 17 9.90 5.99 0.98
CA CYS A 17 8.74 5.72 0.13
C CYS A 17 8.71 6.64 -1.11
N TYR A 18 9.10 7.91 -0.95
CA TYR A 18 9.17 8.88 -2.04
C TYR A 18 10.22 8.47 -3.09
N ILE A 19 11.42 8.09 -2.63
CA ILE A 19 12.49 7.59 -3.51
C ILE A 19 12.08 6.26 -4.15
N GLY A 20 11.50 5.33 -3.38
CA GLY A 20 11.03 4.04 -3.87
C GLY A 20 9.90 4.14 -4.91
N ALA A 21 9.12 5.21 -4.86
CA ALA A 21 8.11 5.53 -5.87
C ALA A 21 8.70 6.18 -7.15
N GLY A 22 10.01 6.43 -7.19
CA GLY A 22 10.69 7.09 -8.31
C GLY A 22 10.71 8.61 -8.23
N ALA A 23 10.56 9.17 -7.02
CA ALA A 23 10.53 10.62 -6.77
C ALA A 23 9.51 11.37 -7.66
N PRO A 24 8.21 11.00 -7.59
CA PRO A 24 7.18 11.64 -8.41
C PRO A 24 7.04 13.13 -8.08
N PRO A 25 6.64 13.99 -9.04
CA PRO A 25 6.43 15.41 -8.78
C PRO A 25 5.45 15.64 -7.63
N LEU A 26 5.75 16.56 -6.71
CA LEU A 26 4.90 16.83 -5.55
C LEU A 26 3.48 17.27 -5.94
N GLU A 27 3.35 18.01 -7.05
CA GLU A 27 2.05 18.42 -7.60
C GLU A 27 1.18 17.23 -7.98
N LEU A 28 1.79 16.13 -8.42
CA LEU A 28 1.07 14.89 -8.75
C LEU A 28 0.59 14.17 -7.49
N LEU A 29 1.35 14.20 -6.40
CA LEU A 29 0.93 13.57 -5.13
C LEU A 29 -0.32 14.24 -4.56
N LEU A 30 -0.49 15.54 -4.78
CA LEU A 30 -1.66 16.29 -4.30
C LEU A 30 -2.93 16.04 -5.11
N LYS A 31 -2.85 15.35 -6.26
CA LYS A 31 -4.03 15.03 -7.07
C LYS A 31 -4.92 14.02 -6.35
N PRO A 32 -6.23 14.30 -6.21
CA PRO A 32 -7.17 13.36 -5.59
C PRO A 32 -7.18 11.98 -6.27
N SER A 33 -7.05 11.93 -7.61
CA SER A 33 -6.97 10.69 -8.38
C SER A 33 -5.80 9.80 -7.93
N VAL A 34 -4.64 10.40 -7.70
CA VAL A 34 -3.41 9.71 -7.28
C VAL A 34 -3.53 9.16 -5.86
N VAL A 35 -4.13 9.92 -4.95
CA VAL A 35 -4.39 9.48 -3.58
C VAL A 35 -5.37 8.30 -3.58
N LEU A 36 -6.47 8.41 -4.32
CA LEU A 36 -7.49 7.37 -4.42
C LEU A 36 -6.94 6.09 -5.07
N ASP A 37 -6.18 6.22 -6.16
CA ASP A 37 -5.52 5.09 -6.82
C ASP A 37 -4.51 4.40 -5.90
N GLY A 38 -3.82 5.17 -5.06
CA GLY A 38 -2.89 4.67 -4.04
C GLY A 38 -3.59 3.89 -2.93
N LEU A 39 -4.69 4.44 -2.39
CA LEU A 39 -5.55 3.74 -1.41
C LEU A 39 -6.20 2.49 -2.02
N ALA A 40 -6.51 2.53 -3.31
CA ALA A 40 -7.01 1.39 -4.05
C ALA A 40 -5.92 0.35 -4.34
N LEU A 41 -4.66 0.58 -3.95
CA LEU A 41 -3.51 -0.29 -4.26
C LEU A 41 -3.37 -0.54 -5.77
N LYS A 42 -3.87 0.39 -6.60
CA LYS A 42 -3.97 0.22 -8.05
C LYS A 42 -2.60 0.01 -8.66
N SER A 43 -1.57 0.64 -8.07
CA SER A 43 -0.17 0.45 -8.47
C SER A 43 0.33 -0.99 -8.42
N GLY A 44 -0.23 -1.82 -7.54
CA GLY A 44 0.09 -3.24 -7.41
C GLY A 44 -0.84 -4.16 -8.20
N THR A 45 -2.00 -3.66 -8.64
CA THR A 45 -3.03 -4.44 -9.35
C THR A 45 -3.21 -4.00 -10.80
N TRP A 46 -2.26 -3.26 -11.35
CA TRP A 46 -2.34 -2.73 -12.70
C TRP A 46 -2.27 -3.85 -13.73
N HIS A 47 -3.21 -3.81 -14.66
CA HIS A 47 -3.28 -4.78 -15.72
C HIS A 47 -3.28 -4.07 -17.08
N TYR A 48 -2.25 -4.37 -17.88
CA TYR A 48 -2.12 -3.83 -19.24
C TYR A 48 -3.33 -4.10 -20.14
N ARG A 49 -4.13 -5.14 -19.84
CA ARG A 49 -5.33 -5.52 -20.60
C ARG A 49 -6.59 -4.76 -20.19
N ASN A 50 -6.53 -3.92 -19.16
CA ASN A 50 -7.66 -3.15 -18.66
C ASN A 50 -7.76 -1.80 -19.37
N ARG A 51 -8.94 -1.50 -19.92
CA ARG A 51 -9.18 -0.27 -20.70
C ARG A 51 -9.12 0.98 -19.82
N GLU A 52 -9.54 0.88 -18.55
CA GLU A 52 -9.52 2.01 -17.61
C GLU A 52 -8.10 2.36 -17.16
N ASP A 53 -7.24 1.35 -16.99
CA ASP A 53 -5.83 1.55 -16.65
C ASP A 53 -5.02 2.16 -17.82
N TYR A 54 -5.49 1.99 -19.05
CA TYR A 54 -4.94 2.62 -20.25
C TYR A 54 -5.37 4.08 -20.42
N ALA A 55 -6.54 4.44 -19.87
CA ALA A 55 -7.08 5.79 -19.96
C ALA A 55 -6.44 6.75 -18.95
N ALA A 56 -5.88 6.22 -17.85
CA ALA A 56 -5.20 7.02 -16.84
C ALA A 56 -3.78 7.41 -17.29
N PRO A 57 -3.32 8.64 -16.99
CA PRO A 57 -1.94 9.03 -17.28
C PRO A 57 -0.95 8.14 -16.53
N ALA A 58 0.02 7.57 -17.25
CA ALA A 58 1.03 6.69 -16.64
C ALA A 58 1.81 7.36 -15.49
N SER A 59 1.95 8.68 -15.51
CA SER A 59 2.56 9.47 -14.43
C SER A 59 1.73 9.47 -13.14
N GLU A 60 0.40 9.54 -13.22
CA GLU A 60 -0.50 9.48 -12.06
C GLU A 60 -0.49 8.10 -11.41
N PHE A 61 -0.43 7.08 -12.25
CA PHE A 61 -0.27 5.70 -11.81
C PHE A 61 1.09 5.46 -11.12
N LEU A 62 2.18 5.99 -11.65
CA LEU A 62 3.49 5.86 -11.03
C LEU A 62 3.55 6.63 -9.70
N ALA A 63 2.93 7.80 -9.63
CA ALA A 63 2.86 8.60 -8.41
C ALA A 63 2.05 7.89 -7.31
N SER A 64 1.01 7.13 -7.65
CA SER A 64 0.18 6.43 -6.65
C SER A 64 0.96 5.33 -5.91
N ARG A 65 2.09 4.85 -6.45
CA ARG A 65 3.02 3.94 -5.77
C ARG A 65 3.53 4.48 -4.43
N PHE A 66 3.67 5.81 -4.31
CA PHE A 66 4.09 6.45 -3.06
C PHE A 66 3.14 6.09 -1.91
N TYR A 67 1.83 6.23 -2.12
CA TYR A 67 0.81 5.90 -1.14
C TYR A 67 0.74 4.40 -0.86
N THR A 68 0.86 3.56 -1.90
CA THR A 68 0.94 2.11 -1.73
C THR A 68 2.12 1.70 -0.84
N LEU A 69 3.30 2.32 -1.02
CA LEU A 69 4.49 2.05 -0.20
C LEU A 69 4.30 2.54 1.25
N ILE A 70 3.65 3.69 1.47
CA ILE A 70 3.28 4.15 2.82
C ILE A 70 2.36 3.13 3.51
N ILE A 71 1.35 2.62 2.81
CA ILE A 71 0.43 1.61 3.38
C ILE A 71 1.20 0.33 3.70
N ALA A 72 2.03 -0.16 2.77
CA ALA A 72 2.83 -1.37 2.97
C ALA A 72 3.78 -1.25 4.18
N THR A 73 4.44 -0.11 4.32
CA THR A 73 5.33 0.15 5.45
C THR A 73 4.59 0.28 6.77
N LEU A 74 3.41 0.90 6.78
CA LEU A 74 2.56 0.97 7.98
C LEU A 74 2.10 -0.42 8.41
N CYS A 75 1.69 -1.26 7.45
CA CYS A 75 1.37 -2.67 7.70
C CYS A 75 2.58 -3.45 8.25
N ALA A 76 3.77 -3.23 7.72
CA ALA A 76 5.00 -3.87 8.21
C ALA A 76 5.32 -3.45 9.65
N VAL A 77 5.23 -2.14 9.96
CA VAL A 77 5.44 -1.63 11.32
C VAL A 77 4.40 -2.20 12.30
N CYS A 78 3.13 -2.25 11.92
CA CYS A 78 2.09 -2.91 12.71
C CYS A 78 2.38 -4.40 12.91
N GLY A 79 2.81 -5.11 11.86
CA GLY A 79 3.19 -6.52 11.94
C GLY A 79 4.36 -6.76 12.90
N VAL A 80 5.41 -5.93 12.84
CA VAL A 80 6.55 -5.99 13.76
C VAL A 80 6.12 -5.66 15.19
N ALA A 81 5.26 -4.66 15.37
CA ALA A 81 4.72 -4.32 16.69
C ALA A 81 3.94 -5.50 17.31
N VAL A 82 3.11 -6.18 16.52
CA VAL A 82 2.40 -7.39 16.97
C VAL A 82 3.38 -8.53 17.27
N ALA A 83 4.43 -8.70 16.48
CA ALA A 83 5.44 -9.74 16.67
C ALA A 83 6.33 -9.51 17.91
N THR A 84 6.50 -8.26 18.35
CA THR A 84 7.29 -7.91 19.55
C THR A 84 6.51 -8.05 20.85
N VAL A 85 5.17 -8.11 20.81
CA VAL A 85 4.35 -8.49 21.95
C VAL A 85 4.59 -9.97 22.26
N ARG A 86 4.66 -10.37 23.54
CA ARG A 86 4.76 -11.78 23.97
C ARG A 86 3.50 -12.55 23.59
N VAL A 87 3.42 -12.92 22.32
CA VAL A 87 2.39 -13.77 21.74
C VAL A 87 3.04 -15.13 21.49
N THR A 88 2.33 -16.21 21.81
CA THR A 88 2.81 -17.56 21.47
C THR A 88 2.97 -17.67 19.96
N TRP A 89 4.06 -18.27 19.48
CA TRP A 89 4.38 -18.40 18.05
C TRP A 89 3.20 -18.95 17.22
N LYS A 90 2.42 -19.86 17.80
CA LYS A 90 1.18 -20.41 17.21
C LYS A 90 0.11 -19.34 16.94
N ARG A 91 -0.11 -18.40 17.87
CA ARG A 91 -1.07 -17.30 17.70
C ARG A 91 -0.58 -16.27 16.70
N LEU A 92 0.72 -15.96 16.69
CA LEU A 92 1.31 -15.07 15.68
C LEU A 92 1.15 -15.65 14.27
N ALA A 93 1.52 -16.92 14.08
CA ALA A 93 1.35 -17.62 12.80
C ALA A 93 -0.11 -17.67 12.35
N PHE A 94 -1.06 -17.89 13.28
CA PHE A 94 -2.49 -17.84 12.99
C PHE A 94 -2.95 -16.46 12.54
N LEU A 95 -2.54 -15.38 13.22
CA LEU A 95 -2.90 -14.01 12.83
C LEU A 95 -2.32 -13.63 11.46
N ILE A 96 -1.08 -14.04 11.17
CA ILE A 96 -0.47 -13.86 9.84
C ILE A 96 -1.26 -14.63 8.77
N ALA A 97 -1.62 -15.89 9.04
CA ALA A 97 -2.40 -16.69 8.11
C ALA A 97 -3.79 -16.07 7.84
N VAL A 98 -4.46 -15.54 8.87
CA VAL A 98 -5.74 -14.83 8.73
C VAL A 98 -5.57 -13.54 7.92
N ALA A 99 -4.53 -12.75 8.18
CA ALA A 99 -4.25 -11.53 7.42
C ALA A 99 -3.99 -11.84 5.93
N VAL A 100 -3.21 -12.88 5.62
CA VAL A 100 -2.95 -13.33 4.26
C VAL A 100 -4.24 -13.84 3.59
N ALA A 101 -5.06 -14.62 4.30
CA ALA A 101 -6.34 -15.11 3.78
C ALA A 101 -7.30 -13.95 3.46
N LEU A 102 -7.41 -12.96 4.36
CA LEU A 102 -8.20 -11.75 4.11
C LEU A 102 -7.67 -10.97 2.91
N GLN A 103 -6.35 -10.83 2.78
CA GLN A 103 -5.74 -10.18 1.62
C GLN A 103 -6.12 -10.90 0.31
N PHE A 104 -6.09 -12.24 0.30
CA PHE A 104 -6.54 -13.04 -0.84
C PHE A 104 -8.02 -12.81 -1.17
N VAL A 105 -8.89 -12.79 -0.16
CA VAL A 105 -10.33 -12.52 -0.34
C VAL A 105 -10.55 -11.11 -0.92
N PHE A 106 -9.85 -10.09 -0.41
CA PHE A 106 -9.95 -8.73 -0.95
C PHE A 106 -9.42 -8.63 -2.38
N CYS A 107 -8.29 -9.27 -2.69
CA CYS A 107 -7.76 -9.33 -4.06
C CYS A 107 -8.75 -10.02 -5.02
N TYR A 108 -9.32 -11.15 -4.61
CA TYR A 108 -10.30 -11.87 -5.39
C TYR A 108 -11.58 -11.06 -5.60
N ALA A 109 -12.11 -10.42 -4.54
CA ALA A 109 -13.28 -9.56 -4.63
C ALA A 109 -13.04 -8.36 -5.54
N LYS A 110 -11.86 -7.74 -5.49
CA LYS A 110 -11.47 -6.69 -6.44
C LYS A 110 -11.42 -7.22 -7.86
N MET A 111 -10.71 -8.33 -8.12
CA MET A 111 -10.70 -8.92 -9.46
C MET A 111 -12.11 -9.24 -9.96
N ARG A 112 -12.99 -9.75 -9.11
CA ARG A 112 -14.39 -10.02 -9.49
C ARG A 112 -15.14 -8.75 -9.83
N ALA A 113 -15.05 -7.71 -9.00
CA ALA A 113 -15.67 -6.41 -9.27
C ALA A 113 -15.12 -5.74 -10.54
N PHE A 114 -13.84 -5.95 -10.86
CA PHE A 114 -13.18 -5.35 -12.03
C PHE A 114 -13.41 -6.14 -13.33
N TYR A 115 -13.40 -7.48 -13.30
CA TYR A 115 -13.51 -8.32 -14.51
C TYR A 115 -14.93 -8.83 -14.79
N PHE A 116 -15.81 -8.85 -13.78
CA PHE A 116 -17.20 -9.28 -13.91
C PHE A 116 -18.12 -8.29 -13.18
N PRO A 117 -18.28 -7.05 -13.69
CA PRO A 117 -19.15 -6.09 -13.05
C PRO A 117 -20.61 -6.59 -12.98
N TRP A 118 -21.05 -7.46 -13.90
CA TRP A 118 -22.36 -8.14 -13.91
C TRP A 118 -22.25 -9.43 -14.70
#